data_AF-C0VPU3-F1
#
_entry.id   AF-C0VPU3-F1
#
_cell.length_a   1.000
_cell.length_b   1.000
_cell.length_c   1.000
_cell.angle_alpha   90.00
_cell.angle_beta   90.00
_cell.angle_gamma   90.00
#
_symmetry.space_group_name_H-M   'P 1'
#
loop_
_entity.id
_entity.type
_entity.pdbx_description
1 polymer ?
#
loop_
_entity_poly.entity_id
_entity_poly.type
_entity_poly.pdbx_seq_one_letter_code
_entity_poly.pdbx_strand_id
1 'polypeptide(L)'
;MVLAEPLEEASEKYANCLMQKVEPQIKMNKDEKAIVEYTFYECRQEEQQLMDTFDIKNLAGENYKDISKEQLKLIDGLKRMEVEKMRKNMSGIMFEVIREGRRDTIEQ
;
A
#
# COMPACT_ATOMS: atom_id res chain seq x y z
N MET A 1 16.82 -2.92 -18.02
CA MET A 1 15.42 -2.91 -17.54
C MET A 1 15.32 -4.02 -16.52
N VAL A 2 15.55 -3.74 -15.22
CA VAL A 2 15.69 -4.78 -14.16
C VAL A 2 14.80 -4.48 -12.93
N LEU A 3 14.02 -3.39 -12.95
CA LEU A 3 13.22 -2.96 -11.79
C LEU A 3 11.71 -3.23 -11.94
N ALA A 4 11.25 -3.66 -13.11
CA ALA A 4 9.82 -3.83 -13.35
C ALA A 4 9.26 -5.05 -12.61
N GLU A 5 9.95 -6.19 -12.69
CA GLU A 5 9.49 -7.46 -12.10
C GLU A 5 9.40 -7.41 -10.55
N PRO A 6 10.40 -6.87 -9.81
CA PRO A 6 10.29 -6.80 -8.35
C PRO A 6 9.20 -5.83 -7.86
N LEU A 7 8.97 -4.74 -8.60
CA LEU A 7 7.93 -3.77 -8.28
C LEU A 7 6.53 -4.34 -8.54
N GLU A 8 6.35 -5.02 -9.67
CA GLU A 8 5.08 -5.66 -10.04
C GLU A 8 4.70 -6.74 -9.02
N GLU A 9 5.65 -7.61 -8.67
CA GLU A 9 5.43 -8.66 -7.66
C GLU A 9 5.07 -8.08 -6.28
N ALA A 10 5.80 -7.06 -5.81
CA ALA A 10 5.51 -6.44 -4.52
C ALA A 10 4.17 -5.69 -4.51
N SER A 11 3.82 -5.05 -5.64
CA SER A 11 2.54 -4.36 -5.80
C SER A 11 1.37 -5.35 -5.78
N GLU A 12 1.51 -6.48 -6.49
CA GLU A 12 0.51 -7.54 -6.51
C GLU A 12 0.31 -8.16 -5.13
N LYS A 13 1.40 -8.48 -4.42
CA LYS A 13 1.32 -9.01 -3.04
C LYS A 13 0.57 -8.06 -2.10
N TYR A 14 0.87 -6.77 -2.16
CA TYR A 14 0.21 -5.79 -1.32
C TYR A 14 -1.28 -5.64 -1.66
N ALA A 15 -1.63 -5.53 -2.94
CA ALA A 15 -3.02 -5.46 -3.38
C ALA A 15 -3.82 -6.72 -2.97
N ASN A 16 -3.24 -7.90 -3.16
CA ASN A 16 -3.87 -9.16 -2.78
C ASN A 16 -4.10 -9.26 -1.27
N CYS A 17 -3.14 -8.82 -0.45
CA CYS A 17 -3.34 -8.77 1.00
C CYS A 17 -4.54 -7.89 1.37
N LEU A 18 -4.63 -6.68 0.80
CA LEU A 18 -5.72 -5.76 1.12
C LEU A 18 -7.09 -6.35 0.77
N MET A 19 -7.23 -6.96 -0.41
CA MET A 19 -8.50 -7.60 -0.82
C MET A 19 -8.87 -8.75 0.12
N GLN A 20 -7.93 -9.66 0.42
CA GLN A 20 -8.16 -10.80 1.31
C GLN A 20 -8.56 -10.40 2.73
N LYS A 21 -8.11 -9.24 3.20
CA LYS A 21 -8.41 -8.74 4.56
C LYS A 21 -9.71 -7.91 4.60
N VAL A 22 -10.06 -7.20 3.53
CA VAL A 22 -11.30 -6.43 3.43
C VAL A 22 -12.51 -7.36 3.27
N GLU A 23 -12.47 -8.30 2.32
CA GLU A 23 -13.63 -9.11 1.92
C GLU A 23 -14.38 -9.77 3.10
N PRO A 24 -13.72 -10.46 4.06
CA PRO A 24 -14.42 -11.09 5.18
C PRO A 24 -15.10 -10.08 6.10
N GLN A 25 -14.60 -8.85 6.16
CA GLN A 25 -15.09 -7.80 7.06
C GLN A 25 -16.32 -7.08 6.48
N ILE A 26 -16.53 -7.13 5.15
CA ILE A 26 -17.68 -6.49 4.47
C ILE A 26 -19.01 -6.96 5.08
N LYS A 27 -19.11 -8.27 5.34
CA LYS A 27 -20.30 -8.93 5.91
C LYS A 27 -20.45 -8.69 7.42
N MET A 28 -19.45 -8.13 8.07
CA MET A 28 -19.53 -7.75 9.48
C MET A 28 -20.12 -6.34 9.58
N ASN A 29 -21.03 -6.11 10.54
CA ASN A 29 -21.56 -4.78 10.84
C ASN A 29 -20.53 -3.92 11.63
N LYS A 30 -19.32 -3.78 11.07
CA LYS A 30 -18.25 -2.94 11.59
C LYS A 30 -18.23 -1.58 10.90
N ASP A 31 -17.70 -0.59 11.57
CA ASP A 31 -17.47 0.72 10.96
C ASP A 31 -16.52 0.62 9.76
N GLU A 32 -16.83 1.30 8.64
CA GLU A 32 -16.05 1.20 7.40
C GLU A 32 -14.60 1.65 7.62
N LYS A 33 -14.40 2.72 8.40
CA LYS A 33 -13.06 3.26 8.67
C LYS A 33 -12.26 2.29 9.52
N ALA A 34 -12.90 1.66 10.51
CA ALA A 34 -12.26 0.62 11.31
C ALA A 34 -11.82 -0.59 10.45
N ILE A 35 -12.58 -0.97 9.42
CA ILE A 35 -12.20 -2.02 8.47
C ILE A 35 -10.94 -1.59 7.69
N VAL A 36 -10.94 -0.38 7.12
CA VAL A 36 -9.80 0.13 6.34
C VAL A 36 -8.53 0.23 7.19
N GLU A 37 -8.62 0.79 8.40
CA GLU A 37 -7.48 0.90 9.32
C GLU A 37 -6.93 -0.48 9.72
N TYR A 38 -7.82 -1.43 10.01
CA TYR A 38 -7.43 -2.81 10.33
C TYR A 38 -6.72 -3.48 9.15
N THR A 39 -7.23 -3.32 7.93
CA THR A 39 -6.63 -3.91 6.73
C THR A 39 -5.22 -3.37 6.49
N PHE A 40 -5.00 -2.04 6.60
CA PHE A 40 -3.65 -1.49 6.49
C PHE A 40 -2.70 -1.99 7.58
N TYR A 41 -3.20 -2.17 8.81
CA TYR A 41 -2.41 -2.72 9.90
C TYR A 41 -1.96 -4.15 9.60
N GLU A 42 -2.87 -5.00 9.11
CA GLU A 42 -2.59 -6.39 8.76
C GLU A 42 -1.63 -6.52 7.56
N CYS A 43 -1.74 -5.63 6.57
CA CYS A 43 -0.93 -5.66 5.35
C CYS A 43 0.31 -4.76 5.41
N ARG A 44 0.75 -4.41 6.62
CA ARG A 44 1.90 -3.51 6.84
C ARG A 44 3.21 -4.10 6.33
N GLN A 45 3.37 -5.43 6.39
CA GLN A 45 4.59 -6.10 5.94
C GLN A 45 4.73 -6.02 4.41
N GLU A 46 3.65 -6.29 3.69
CA GLU A 46 3.59 -6.19 2.23
C GLU A 46 3.77 -4.75 1.76
N GLU A 47 3.20 -3.77 2.47
CA GLU A 47 3.46 -2.36 2.22
C GLU A 47 4.94 -2.01 2.39
N GLN A 48 5.58 -2.52 3.44
CA GLN A 48 7.01 -2.30 3.66
C GLN A 48 7.85 -2.94 2.56
N GLN A 49 7.51 -4.14 2.10
CA GLN A 49 8.19 -4.79 0.98
C GLN A 49 8.07 -3.98 -0.31
N LEU A 50 6.86 -3.47 -0.61
CA LEU A 50 6.65 -2.56 -1.72
C LEU A 50 7.52 -1.31 -1.58
N MET A 51 7.62 -0.73 -0.38
CA MET A 51 8.46 0.43 -0.12
C MET A 51 9.96 0.15 -0.28
N ASP A 52 10.41 -1.03 0.09
CA ASP A 52 11.81 -1.44 -0.04
C ASP A 52 12.22 -1.62 -1.51
N THR A 53 11.26 -1.88 -2.42
CA THR A 53 11.52 -1.86 -3.88
C THR A 53 11.94 -0.48 -4.39
N PHE A 54 11.47 0.58 -3.71
CA PHE A 54 11.85 1.95 -4.01
C PHE A 54 13.09 2.42 -3.24
N ASP A 55 13.74 1.57 -2.43
CA ASP A 55 14.94 1.95 -1.68
C ASP A 55 16.02 2.52 -2.62
N ILE A 56 16.41 3.77 -2.37
CA ILE A 56 17.37 4.49 -3.21
C ILE A 56 18.74 3.81 -3.15
N LYS A 57 19.07 3.11 -2.06
CA LYS A 57 20.28 2.33 -1.96
C LYS A 57 20.28 1.14 -2.93
N ASN A 58 19.13 0.48 -3.06
CA ASN A 58 18.95 -0.62 -4.00
C ASN A 58 18.94 -0.11 -5.46
N LEU A 59 18.38 1.08 -5.70
CA LEU A 59 18.30 1.69 -7.03
C LEU A 59 19.62 2.31 -7.51
N ALA A 60 20.32 3.02 -6.62
CA ALA A 60 21.55 3.74 -6.97
C ALA A 60 22.81 2.87 -6.89
N GLY A 61 22.75 1.72 -6.19
CA GLY A 61 23.89 0.82 -6.04
C GLY A 61 25.10 1.54 -5.44
N GLU A 62 26.25 1.48 -6.11
CA GLU A 62 27.47 2.14 -5.64
C GLU A 62 27.37 3.67 -5.64
N ASN A 63 26.58 4.25 -6.55
CA ASN A 63 26.35 5.70 -6.66
C ASN A 63 25.60 6.27 -5.44
N TYR A 64 25.00 5.41 -4.61
CA TYR A 64 24.40 5.84 -3.34
C TYR A 64 25.40 6.59 -2.45
N LYS A 65 26.70 6.24 -2.52
CA LYS A 65 27.76 6.88 -1.71
C LYS A 65 27.99 8.35 -2.10
N ASP A 66 27.61 8.73 -3.31
CA ASP A 66 27.78 10.09 -3.83
C ASP A 66 26.58 11.00 -3.52
N ILE A 67 25.50 10.43 -2.97
CA ILE A 67 24.31 11.18 -2.57
C ILE A 67 24.55 11.86 -1.21
N SER A 68 24.38 13.18 -1.16
CA SER A 68 24.48 13.94 0.09
C SER A 68 23.38 13.57 1.10
N LYS A 69 23.63 13.83 2.38
CA LYS A 69 22.63 13.60 3.44
C LYS A 69 21.35 14.42 3.21
N GLU A 70 21.48 15.62 2.67
CA GLU A 70 20.38 16.52 2.35
C GLU A 70 19.51 15.94 1.22
N GLN A 71 20.13 15.41 0.17
CA GLN A 71 19.42 14.72 -0.92
C GLN A 71 18.72 13.45 -0.41
N LEU A 72 19.38 12.65 0.44
CA LEU A 72 18.75 11.47 1.05
C LEU A 72 17.51 11.83 1.88
N LYS A 73 17.58 12.91 2.68
CA LYS A 73 16.42 13.40 3.44
C LYS A 73 15.28 13.86 2.53
N LEU A 74 15.59 14.55 1.44
CA LEU A 74 14.59 14.99 0.47
C LEU A 74 13.92 13.78 -0.22
N ILE A 75 14.70 12.77 -0.57
CA ILE A 75 14.18 11.51 -1.12
C ILE A 75 13.28 10.79 -0.12
N ASP A 76 13.67 10.68 1.15
CA ASP A 76 12.83 10.07 2.19
C ASP A 76 11.50 10.83 2.37
N GLY A 77 11.55 12.17 2.35
CA GLY A 77 10.36 13.01 2.40
C GLY A 77 9.40 12.78 1.22
N LEU A 78 9.94 12.73 -0.01
CA LEU A 78 9.15 12.45 -1.21
C LEU A 78 8.51 11.05 -1.17
N LYS A 79 9.26 10.04 -0.71
CA LYS A 79 8.72 8.68 -0.54
C LYS A 79 7.54 8.63 0.42
N ARG A 80 7.66 9.28 1.59
CA ARG A 80 6.56 9.33 2.56
C ARG A 80 5.32 10.00 1.98
N MET A 81 5.50 11.10 1.23
CA MET A 81 4.39 11.80 0.58
C MET A 81 3.66 10.90 -0.43
N GLU A 82 4.39 10.14 -1.23
CA GLU A 82 3.79 9.19 -2.17
C GLU A 82 3.07 8.03 -1.45
N VAL A 83 3.61 7.52 -0.33
CA VAL A 83 2.93 6.51 0.50
C VAL A 83 1.62 7.03 1.06
N GLU A 84 1.62 8.25 1.61
CA GLU A 84 0.41 8.87 2.15
C GLU A 84 -0.65 9.03 1.07
N LYS A 85 -0.25 9.44 -0.13
CA LYS A 85 -1.14 9.56 -1.29
C LYS A 85 -1.69 8.20 -1.73
N MET A 86 -0.84 7.18 -1.81
CA MET A 86 -1.23 5.81 -2.14
C MET A 86 -2.24 5.27 -1.12
N ARG A 87 -1.95 5.37 0.18
CA ARG A 87 -2.88 4.97 1.25
C ARG A 87 -4.21 5.68 1.16
N LYS A 88 -4.21 6.99 0.88
CA LYS A 88 -5.45 7.76 0.70
C LYS A 88 -6.27 7.26 -0.47
N ASN A 89 -5.64 7.01 -1.62
CA ASN A 89 -6.31 6.47 -2.80
C ASN A 89 -6.88 5.07 -2.54
N MET A 90 -6.09 4.18 -1.96
CA MET A 90 -6.51 2.82 -1.63
C MET A 90 -7.62 2.80 -0.56
N SER A 91 -7.59 3.72 0.41
CA SER A 91 -8.70 3.90 1.35
C SER A 91 -10.00 4.19 0.62
N GLY A 92 -9.97 5.12 -0.37
CA GLY A 92 -11.12 5.45 -1.20
C GLY A 92 -11.69 4.22 -1.91
N ILE A 93 -10.83 3.46 -2.58
CA ILE A 93 -11.21 2.22 -3.28
C ILE A 93 -11.79 1.19 -2.30
N MET A 94 -11.16 0.99 -1.14
CA MET A 94 -11.65 0.04 -0.14
C MET A 94 -13.03 0.46 0.41
N PHE A 95 -13.27 1.76 0.61
CA PHE A 95 -14.61 2.23 1.00
C PHE A 95 -15.67 1.93 -0.05
N GLU A 96 -15.35 2.10 -1.34
CA GLU A 96 -16.25 1.74 -2.43
C GLU A 96 -16.56 0.24 -2.43
N VAL A 97 -15.53 -0.60 -2.37
CA VAL A 97 -15.67 -2.07 -2.31
C VAL A 97 -16.51 -2.52 -1.11
N ILE A 98 -16.29 -1.95 0.08
CA ILE A 98 -17.08 -2.29 1.28
C ILE A 98 -18.55 -1.92 1.09
N ARG A 99 -18.85 -0.75 0.53
CA ARG A 99 -20.22 -0.26 0.32
C ARG A 99 -20.96 -1.07 -0.72
N GLU A 100 -20.31 -1.39 -1.83
CA GLU A 100 -20.85 -2.24 -2.88
C GLU A 100 -21.15 -3.65 -2.34
N GLY A 101 -20.17 -4.30 -1.73
CA GLY A 101 -20.38 -5.64 -1.19
C GLY A 101 -21.45 -5.73 -0.09
N ARG A 102 -21.67 -4.65 0.68
CA ARG A 102 -22.77 -4.56 1.64
C ARG A 102 -24.14 -4.39 0.97
N ARG A 103 -24.23 -3.59 -0.08
CA ARG A 103 -25.47 -3.40 -0.84
C ARG A 103 -25.92 -4.72 -1.46
N ASP A 104 -25.00 -5.44 -2.09
CA ASP A 104 -25.28 -6.75 -2.70
C ASP A 104 -25.74 -7.79 -1.67
N THR A 105 -25.29 -7.67 -0.42
CA THR A 105 -25.72 -8.57 0.68
C THR A 105 -27.13 -8.25 1.19
N ILE A 106 -27.64 -7.04 0.96
CA ILE A 106 -29.01 -6.62 1.36
C ILE A 106 -30.03 -6.95 0.26
N GLU A 107 -29.61 -6.98 -1.00
CA GLU A 107 -30.46 -7.27 -2.15
C GLU A 107 -30.64 -8.77 -2.47
N GLN A 108 -29.98 -9.66 -1.70
CA GLN A 108 -30.12 -11.13 -1.75
C GLN A 108 -31.12 -11.66 -0.71
#